data_AF-A0A432RNR0-F1
#
_entry.id   AF-A0A432RNR0-F1
#
_cell.length_a   1.000
_cell.length_b   1.000
_cell.length_c   1.000
_cell.angle_alpha   90.00
_cell.angle_beta   90.00
_cell.angle_gamma   90.00
#
_symmetry.space_group_name_H-M   'P 1'
#
loop_
_entity.id
_entity.type
_entity.pdbx_description
1 polymer ?
#
loop_
_entity_poly.entity_id
_entity_poly.type
_entity_poly.pdbx_seq_one_letter_code
_entity_poly.pdbx_strand_id
1 'polypeptide(L)' 'MEQLKQLELPPKPVEPDPSECCNRGCERCVYFYYEEAVQRWEEKVARLQSSSCAAE' A
#
# COMPACT_ATOMS: atom_id res chain seq x y z
N MET A 1 -21.74 -17.92 -0.38
CA MET A 1 -20.28 -18.10 -0.42
C MET A 1 -19.83 -17.31 -1.64
N GLU A 2 -19.40 -16.05 -1.55
CA GLU A 2 -17.99 -15.71 -1.31
C GLU A 2 -17.73 -14.18 -1.28
N GLN A 3 -18.73 -13.34 -0.96
CA GLN A 3 -18.69 -11.91 -1.33
C GLN A 3 -19.02 -10.96 -0.18
N LEU A 4 -18.63 -11.33 1.05
CA LEU A 4 -18.64 -10.40 2.17
C LEU A 4 -17.57 -9.32 1.94
N LYS A 5 -17.97 -8.28 1.20
CA LYS A 5 -17.90 -6.88 1.67
C LYS A 5 -16.57 -6.57 2.35
N GLN A 6 -15.47 -6.61 1.61
CA GLN A 6 -14.99 -5.43 0.89
C GLN A 6 -15.23 -4.17 1.74
N LEU A 7 -14.59 -4.10 2.92
CA LEU A 7 -14.09 -2.80 3.36
C LEU A 7 -13.33 -2.25 2.15
N GLU A 8 -13.76 -1.12 1.59
CA GLU A 8 -13.07 -0.43 0.49
C GLU A 8 -11.74 0.13 1.00
N LEU A 9 -10.82 -0.77 1.34
CA LEU A 9 -9.45 -0.42 1.61
C LEU A 9 -8.80 -0.10 0.26
N PRO A 10 -7.97 0.95 0.18
CA PRO A 10 -7.20 1.20 -1.02
C PRO A 10 -6.40 -0.07 -1.39
N PRO A 11 -6.20 -0.37 -2.67
CA PRO A 11 -5.38 -1.51 -3.07
C PRO A 11 -3.96 -1.33 -2.53
N LYS A 12 -3.39 -2.41 -1.97
CA LYS A 12 -2.00 -2.39 -1.48
C LYS A 12 -1.07 -2.10 -2.66
N PRO A 13 -0.07 -1.22 -2.50
CA PRO A 13 0.95 -1.03 -3.53
C PRO A 13 1.62 -2.37 -3.85
N VAL A 14 1.83 -2.63 -5.14
CA VAL A 14 2.54 -3.80 -5.65
C VAL A 14 4.04 -3.61 -5.45
N GLU A 15 4.71 -4.67 -5.00
CA GLU A 15 6.16 -4.67 -4.87
C GLU A 15 6.80 -4.57 -6.26
N PRO A 16 7.73 -3.63 -6.47
CA PRO A 16 8.39 -3.46 -7.75
C PRO A 16 9.39 -4.58 -8.01
N ASP A 17 9.48 -5.01 -9.27
CA ASP A 17 10.46 -6.01 -9.68
C ASP A 17 11.88 -5.43 -9.66
N PRO A 18 12.91 -6.20 -9.25
CA PRO A 18 14.30 -5.75 -9.31
C PRO A 18 14.77 -5.38 -10.73
N SER A 19 14.11 -5.87 -11.77
CA SER A 19 14.39 -5.50 -13.16
C SER A 19 13.95 -4.07 -13.51
N GLU A 20 13.03 -3.47 -12.75
CA GLU A 20 12.67 -2.05 -12.85
C GLU A 20 13.74 -1.15 -12.21
N CYS A 21 14.61 -1.71 -11.36
CA CYS A 21 15.76 -0.99 -10.84
C CYS A 21 16.78 -0.79 -11.96
N CYS A 22 17.06 0.47 -12.30
CA CYS A 22 18.03 0.80 -13.34
C CYS A 22 19.47 0.38 -12.99
N ASN A 23 19.75 -0.02 -11.73
CA ASN A 23 21.06 -0.45 -11.22
C ASN A 23 22.20 0.56 -11.49
N ARG A 24 21.87 1.83 -11.76
CA ARG A 24 22.84 2.90 -12.02
C ARG A 24 23.36 3.56 -10.73
N GLY A 25 22.94 3.09 -9.56
CA GLY A 25 23.17 3.76 -8.28
C GLY A 25 22.31 5.00 -8.10
N CYS A 26 21.05 4.99 -8.56
CA CYS A 26 20.12 6.09 -8.33
C CYS A 26 19.84 6.29 -6.84
N GLU A 27 19.87 7.55 -6.40
CA GLU A 27 19.62 7.95 -5.00
C GLU A 27 18.20 7.60 -4.53
N ARG A 28 17.22 7.58 -5.45
CA ARG A 28 15.85 7.12 -5.18
C ARG A 28 15.55 5.86 -5.97
N CYS A 29 15.70 4.72 -5.31
CA CYS A 29 15.40 3.40 -5.86
C CYS A 29 13.88 3.17 -5.97
N VAL A 30 13.46 2.27 -6.85
CA VAL A 30 12.05 1.85 -6.95
C VAL A 30 11.53 1.28 -5.63
N TYR A 31 12.40 0.61 -4.85
CA TYR A 31 12.10 0.15 -3.50
C TYR A 31 11.83 1.31 -2.54
N PHE A 32 12.58 2.42 -2.64
CA PHE A 32 12.36 3.59 -1.79
C PHE A 32 10.96 4.20 -2.03
N TYR A 33 10.54 4.31 -3.29
CA TYR A 33 9.19 4.77 -3.62
C TYR A 33 8.11 3.79 -3.18
N TYR A 34 8.38 2.49 -3.26
CA TYR A 34 7.49 1.45 -2.76
C TYR A 34 7.31 1.56 -1.24
N GLU A 35 8.39 1.68 -0.48
CA GLU A 35 8.36 1.84 0.97
C GLU A 35 7.58 3.11 1.39
N GLU A 36 7.79 4.24 0.70
CA GLU A 36 6.97 5.44 0.92
C GLU A 36 5.49 5.21 0.61
N ALA A 37 5.18 4.52 -0.50
CA ALA A 37 3.80 4.23 -0.89
C ALA A 37 3.11 3.28 0.10
N VAL A 38 3.84 2.28 0.60
CA VAL A 38 3.38 1.33 1.63
C VAL A 38 3.07 2.07 2.92
N GLN A 39 3.99 2.89 3.43
CA GLN A 39 3.76 3.65 4.66
C GLN A 39 2.49 4.52 4.56
N ARG A 40 2.33 5.26 3.45
CA ARG A 40 1.13 6.09 3.22
C ARG A 40 -0.14 5.26 3.11
N TRP A 41 -0.04 4.05 2.56
CA TRP A 41 -1.17 3.12 2.47
C TRP A 41 -1.55 2.60 3.85
N GLU A 42 -0.58 2.18 4.67
CA GLU A 42 -0.80 1.71 6.04
C GLU A 42 -1.47 2.78 6.90
N GLU A 43 -1.04 4.05 6.82
CA GLU A 43 -1.68 5.15 7.52
C GLU A 43 -3.15 5.35 7.09
N LYS A 44 -3.44 5.24 5.79
CA LYS A 44 -4.81 5.33 5.27
C LYS A 44 -5.66 4.15 5.74
N VAL A 45 -5.13 2.94 5.68
CA VAL A 45 -5.81 1.73 6.13
C VAL A 45 -6.08 1.80 7.62
N ALA A 46 -5.12 2.22 8.45
CA ALA A 46 -5.31 2.37 9.89
C ALA A 46 -6.42 3.39 10.23
N ARG A 47 -6.46 4.51 9.50
CA ARG A 47 -7.54 5.51 9.62
C ARG A 47 -8.90 4.94 9.18
N LEU A 48 -8.94 4.20 8.08
CA LEU A 48 -10.17 3.57 7.60
C LEU A 48 -10.65 2.46 8.53
N GLN A 49 -9.75 1.64 9.07
CA GLN A 49 -10.05 0.57 10.02
C GLN A 49 -10.63 1.13 11.32
N SER A 50 -10.02 2.19 11.86
CA SER A 50 -10.54 2.88 13.05
C SER A 50 -11.89 3.55 12.80
N SER A 51 -12.15 4.13 11.62
CA SER A 51 -13.47 4.65 11.27
C SER A 51 -14.49 3.55 10.94
N SER A 52 -14.06 2.41 10.39
CA SER A 52 -14.95 1.29 10.03
C SER A 52 -15.45 0.51 11.25
N CYS A 53 -14.80 0.67 12.42
CA CYS A 53 -15.28 0.15 13.70
C CYS A 53 -16.39 1.02 14.34
N ALA A 54 -16.75 2.18 13.77
CA ALA A 54 -17.81 3.06 14.28
C ALA A 54 -19.15 2.92 13.53
N ALA A 55 -19.32 1.85 12.74
CA ALA A 55 -20.56 1.52 12.05
C ALA A 55 -21.19 0.25 12.67
N GLU A 56 -21.69 0.38 13.90
CA GLU A 56 -22.66 -0.53 14.51
C GLU A 56 -23.97 0.22 14.81
#